data_AF-A0A0L7KMA7-F1
#
_entry.id   AF-A0A0L7KMA7-F1
#
_cell.length_a   1.000
_cell.length_b   1.000
_cell.length_c   1.000
_cell.angle_alpha   90.00
_cell.angle_beta   90.00
_cell.angle_gamma   90.00
#
_symmetry.space_group_name_H-M   'P 1'
#
loop_
_entity.id
_entity.type
_entity.pdbx_description
1 polymer ?
#
loop_
_entity_poly.entity_id
_entity_poly.type
_entity_poly.pdbx_seq_one_letter_code
_entity_poly.pdbx_strand_id
1 'polypeptide(L)' 'MEDVKDVFISPLPDSPYVKPFRLNYTQNGKRKNWDLLEVHDSVAVVVFNITRRKVIFVKQFRPGQ' A
#
# COMPACT_ATOMS: atom_id res chain seq x y z
N MET A 1 21.03 9.31 -9.51
CA MET A 1 20.38 8.53 -8.44
C MET A 1 20.27 9.44 -7.24
N GLU A 2 19.10 9.55 -6.61
CA GLU A 2 18.95 10.45 -5.46
C GLU A 2 19.65 9.87 -4.22
N ASP A 3 20.26 10.73 -3.40
CA ASP A 3 20.95 10.34 -2.15
C ASP A 3 19.90 10.13 -1.06
N VAL A 4 19.70 8.88 -0.64
CA VAL A 4 18.77 8.49 0.41
C VAL A 4 19.54 7.83 1.56
N LYS A 5 19.37 8.38 2.76
CA LYS A 5 20.06 7.94 3.98
C LYS A 5 19.17 8.10 5.22
N ASP A 6 19.65 7.58 6.36
CA ASP A 6 18.98 7.66 7.66
C ASP A 6 17.54 7.10 7.63
N VAL A 7 17.38 5.90 7.05
CA VAL A 7 16.07 5.26 6.88
C VAL A 7 15.68 4.49 8.14
N PHE A 8 14.56 4.86 8.76
CA PHE A 8 14.04 4.15 9.93
C PHE A 8 12.52 4.29 10.08
N ILE A 9 11.92 3.34 10.80
CA ILE A 9 10.48 3.31 11.07
C ILE A 9 10.20 3.92 12.45
N SER A 10 9.08 4.61 12.58
CA SER A 10 8.53 5.06 13.86
C SER A 10 7.08 4.62 14.02
N PRO A 11 6.63 4.30 15.24
CA PRO A 11 5.25 3.86 15.48
C PRO A 11 4.26 5.01 15.25
N LEU A 12 3.05 4.65 14.84
CA LEU A 12 1.85 5.48 14.87
C LEU A 12 0.84 4.89 15.87
N PRO A 13 -0.20 5.63 16.28
CA PRO A 13 -1.24 5.09 17.17
C PRO A 13 -1.81 3.78 16.63
N ASP A 14 -2.00 2.82 17.53
CA ASP A 14 -2.47 1.50 17.18
C ASP A 14 -3.93 1.52 16.71
N SER A 15 -4.28 0.61 15.81
CA SER A 15 -5.62 0.50 15.24
C SER A 15 -6.01 -0.97 15.06
N PRO A 16 -7.26 -1.34 15.37
CA PRO A 16 -7.71 -2.73 15.30
C PRO A 16 -7.84 -3.27 13.87
N TYR A 17 -7.84 -2.40 12.84
CA TYR A 17 -8.10 -2.80 11.44
C TYR A 17 -6.92 -2.57 10.51
N VAL A 18 -6.02 -1.66 10.86
CA VAL A 18 -4.85 -1.32 10.05
C VAL A 18 -3.66 -1.15 10.97
N LYS A 19 -2.47 -1.49 10.49
CA LYS A 19 -1.23 -1.28 11.25
C LYS A 19 -0.45 -0.13 10.62
N PRO A 20 -0.63 1.11 11.11
CA PRO A 20 0.06 2.27 10.57
C PRO A 20 1.49 2.37 11.11
N PHE A 21 2.41 2.86 10.29
CA PHE A 21 3.76 3.21 10.70
C PHE A 21 4.29 4.37 9.86
N ARG A 22 5.27 5.10 10.40
CA ARG A 22 5.92 6.21 9.70
C ARG A 22 7.31 5.80 9.24
N LEU A 23 7.59 5.93 7.95
CA LEU A 23 8.93 5.86 7.39
C LEU A 23 9.57 7.25 7.44
N ASN A 24 10.74 7.37 8.07
CA ASN A 24 11.54 8.58 8.08
C ASN A 24 12.80 8.36 7.26
N TYR A 25 13.21 9.37 6.49
CA TYR A 25 14.41 9.31 5.66
C TYR A 25 14.94 10.70 5.33
N THR A 26 16.23 10.80 5.02
CA THR A 26 16.86 12.00 4.47
C THR A 26 17.06 11.80 2.97
N GLN A 27 16.49 12.67 2.14
CA GLN A 27 16.65 12.66 0.69
C GLN A 27 17.27 13.96 0.22
N ASN A 28 18.43 13.88 -0.43
CA ASN A 28 19.21 15.03 -0.92
C ASN A 28 19.41 16.10 0.17
N GLY A 29 19.79 15.66 1.38
CA GLY A 29 20.02 16.51 2.55
C GLY A 29 18.75 17.04 3.23
N LYS A 30 17.55 16.72 2.74
CA LYS A 30 16.27 17.13 3.34
C LYS A 30 15.62 15.97 4.07
N ARG A 31 15.24 16.20 5.33
CA ARG A 31 14.44 15.24 6.11
C ARG A 31 13.02 15.16 5.57
N LYS A 32 12.52 13.95 5.39
CA LYS A 32 11.17 13.64 4.93
C LYS A 32 10.60 12.51 5.76
N ASN A 33 9.28 12.42 5.74
CA ASN A 33 8.55 11.28 6.30
C ASN A 33 7.41 10.86 5.36
N TRP A 34 6.98 9.62 5.53
CA TRP A 34 5.82 9.06 4.85
C TRP A 34 5.09 8.09 5.79
N ASP A 35 3.80 8.35 6.01
CA ASP A 35 2.92 7.43 6.73
C ASP A 35 2.43 6.32 5.81
N LEU A 36 2.61 5.08 6.26
CA LEU A 36 2.37 3.85 5.52
C LEU A 36 1.47 2.93 6.34
N LEU A 37 0.78 2.02 5.65
CA LEU A 37 -0.02 0.95 6.25
C LEU A 37 0.61 -0.39 5.89
N GLU A 38 0.77 -1.27 6.87
CA GLU A 38 1.06 -2.68 6.60
C GLU A 38 -0.18 -3.30 5.95
N VAL A 39 -0.02 -3.86 4.76
CA VAL A 39 -1.09 -4.58 4.06
C VAL A 39 -0.78 -6.06 4.04
N HIS A 40 -1.80 -6.89 4.21
CA HIS A 40 -1.67 -8.33 4.02
C HIS A 40 -1.42 -8.66 2.55
N ASP A 41 -0.72 -9.77 2.31
CA ASP A 41 -0.53 -10.30 0.96
C ASP A 41 -1.89 -10.51 0.27
N SER A 42 -1.96 -10.17 -1.02
CA SER A 42 -3.18 -10.24 -1.81
C SER A 42 -2.92 -10.86 -3.18
N VAL A 43 -3.97 -11.43 -3.77
CA VAL A 43 -3.95 -11.97 -5.13
C VAL A 43 -5.03 -11.32 -5.98
N ALA A 44 -4.72 -11.11 -7.25
CA ALA A 44 -5.68 -10.69 -8.27
C ALA A 44 -5.76 -11.78 -9.35
N VAL A 45 -6.99 -12.13 -9.75
CA VAL A 45 -7.24 -13.17 -10.76
C VAL A 45 -7.89 -12.54 -11.98
N VAL A 46 -7.38 -12.87 -13.16
CA VAL A 46 -7.97 -12.49 -14.44
C VAL A 46 -8.71 -13.70 -15.01
N VAL A 47 -10.03 -13.57 -15.16
CA VAL A 47 -10.88 -14.63 -15.73
C VAL A 47 -11.45 -14.16 -17.06
N PHE A 48 -11.15 -14.89 -18.14
CA PHE A 48 -11.68 -14.64 -19.48
C PHE A 48 -12.70 -15.71 -19.88
N ASN A 49 -13.92 -15.28 -20.18
CA ASN A 49 -14.95 -16.14 -20.73
C ASN A 49 -14.79 -16.23 -22.26
N ILE A 50 -14.34 -17.40 -22.73
CA ILE A 50 -14.04 -17.64 -24.16
C ILE A 50 -15.28 -17.66 -25.07
N THR A 51 -16.43 -18.13 -24.57
CA THR A 51 -17.65 -18.26 -25.40
C THR A 51 -18.28 -16.89 -25.67
N ARG A 52 -18.19 -15.96 -24.70
CA ARG A 52 -18.74 -14.60 -24.81
C ARG A 52 -17.71 -13.54 -25.17
N ARG A 53 -16.42 -13.91 -25.18
CA ARG A 53 -15.28 -13.01 -25.36
C ARG A 53 -15.32 -11.81 -24.38
N LYS A 54 -15.49 -12.11 -23.09
CA LYS A 54 -15.58 -11.08 -22.02
C LYS A 54 -14.64 -11.39 -20.87
N VAL A 55 -14.04 -10.35 -20.29
CA VAL A 55 -13.35 -10.43 -18.99
C VAL A 55 -14.38 -10.30 -17.88
N ILE A 56 -14.25 -11.14 -16.86
CA ILE A 56 -15.16 -11.14 -15.71
C ILE A 56 -14.61 -10.21 -14.63
N PHE A 57 -15.48 -9.33 -14.13
CA PHE A 57 -15.20 -8.44 -13.01
C PHE A 57 -16.24 -8.67 -11.91
N VAL A 58 -15.87 -8.29 -10.69
CA VAL A 58 -16.79 -8.26 -9.53
C VAL A 58 -17.17 -6.82 -9.21
N LYS A 59 -18.39 -6.62 -8.70
CA LYS A 59 -18.84 -5.36 -8.15
C LYS A 59 -19.08 -5.55 -6.65
N GLN A 60 -18.36 -4.79 -5.83
CA GLN A 60 -18.45 -4.85 -4.37
C GLN A 60 -18.36 -3.43 -3.82
N PHE A 61 -19.16 -3.12 -2.79
CA PHE A 61 -19.00 -1.89 -2.02
C PHE A 61 -17.74 -1.99 -1.16
N ARG A 62 -16.90 -0.95 -1.20
CA ARG A 62 -15.65 -0.85 -0.45
C ARG A 62 -15.75 0.37 0.48
N PRO A 63 -16.16 0.21 1.76
CA PRO A 63 -16.38 1.34 2.67
C PRO A 63 -15.09 2.03 3.16
N GLY A 64 -13.93 1.37 3.01
CA GLY A 64 -12.62 1.85 3.45
C GLY A 64 -11.63 2.10 2.30
N GLN A 65 -12.14 2.15 1.07
CA GLN A 65 -11.45 2.79 -0.06
C GLN A 65 -12.18 4.08 -0.40
#